data_AF-A0A497RHY1-F1
#
_entry.id   AF-A0A497RHY1-F1
#
_cell.length_a   1.000
_cell.length_b   1.000
_cell.length_c   1.000
_cell.angle_alpha   90.00
_cell.angle_beta   90.00
_cell.angle_gamma   90.00
#
_symmetry.space_group_name_H-M   'P 1'
#
loop_
_entity.id
_entity.type
_entity.pdbx_description
1 polymer ?
#
loop_
_entity_poly.entity_id
_entity_poly.type
_entity_poly.pdbx_seq_one_letter_code
_entity_poly.pdbx_strand_id
1 'polypeptide(L)'
;MQYNKIFSLSPTLFLEIVRIRAGLTNCVLPQQLYESKFQIDLSNLVSAFLNGLVDAEKLERRISEVENRIKEELKSNEIREILNELDIDILPFCVVVNRILSSKHLPIFPEVQYYVYEMSKENKVRRGLKKTRKLEMKILRGENSLKNRMRIIKIEGGLLGYPKCCVDEFLRLKKKAILSGNFTPEKNIIVELLDIEVYNKLPKIFSNLSFEDFFYSLFTSNFYPCSIECKKAIKIGKMCEDYLEKYPEYKKAYRCRLFFNIFYQLVTGYKSYLLLKNANTEHSEYSKKVVNHFNSLKPDVEEILSAAKNVITDVEFGNEFIKKCMINL
;
A
#
# COMPACT_ATOMS: atom_id res chain seq x y z
N MET A 1 -25.23 9.27 7.50
CA MET A 1 -24.51 10.30 8.29
C MET A 1 -23.06 9.91 8.57
N GLN A 2 -22.79 8.69 9.06
CA GLN A 2 -21.43 8.22 9.39
C GLN A 2 -20.48 8.12 8.19
N TYR A 3 -20.93 7.58 7.05
CA TYR A 3 -20.11 7.51 5.84
C TYR A 3 -19.68 8.88 5.31
N ASN A 4 -20.54 9.89 5.44
CA ASN A 4 -20.17 11.27 5.11
C ASN A 4 -19.05 11.78 6.01
N LYS A 5 -19.13 11.55 7.34
CA LYS A 5 -18.10 12.00 8.29
C LYS A 5 -16.73 11.40 7.95
N ILE A 6 -16.65 10.08 7.81
CA ILE A 6 -15.38 9.41 7.51
C ILE A 6 -14.84 9.80 6.13
N PHE A 7 -15.71 9.95 5.12
CA PHE A 7 -15.30 10.39 3.79
C PHE A 7 -14.78 11.83 3.81
N SER A 8 -15.42 12.74 4.54
CA SER A 8 -14.96 14.13 4.68
C SER A 8 -13.59 14.22 5.33
N LEU A 9 -13.33 13.39 6.35
CA LEU A 9 -12.04 13.33 7.04
C LEU A 9 -10.95 12.67 6.18
N SER A 10 -11.21 11.48 5.65
CA SER A 10 -10.24 10.70 4.89
C SER A 10 -10.91 9.83 3.81
N PRO A 11 -11.07 10.37 2.58
CA PRO A 11 -11.60 9.61 1.44
C PRO A 11 -10.81 8.32 1.18
N THR A 12 -9.49 8.35 1.33
CA THR A 12 -8.63 7.17 1.14
C THR A 12 -8.98 6.06 2.12
N LEU A 13 -9.13 6.39 3.41
CA LEU A 13 -9.52 5.42 4.44
C LEU A 13 -10.93 4.88 4.20
N PHE A 14 -11.88 5.76 3.88
CA PHE A 14 -13.25 5.35 3.56
C PHE A 14 -13.27 4.32 2.42
N LEU A 15 -12.53 4.57 1.34
CA LEU A 15 -12.48 3.66 0.19
C LEU A 15 -11.76 2.34 0.50
N GLU A 16 -10.82 2.30 1.44
CA GLU A 16 -10.29 1.04 1.95
C GLU A 16 -11.34 0.28 2.77
N ILE A 17 -12.12 0.97 3.62
CA ILE A 17 -13.19 0.36 4.43
C ILE A 17 -14.28 -0.27 3.56
N VAL A 18 -14.55 0.26 2.37
CA VAL A 18 -15.48 -0.34 1.39
C VAL A 18 -15.12 -1.81 1.13
N ARG A 19 -13.84 -2.18 1.11
CA ARG A 19 -13.39 -3.57 0.91
C ARG A 19 -13.83 -4.48 2.06
N ILE A 20 -13.81 -3.97 3.29
CA ILE A 20 -14.31 -4.69 4.47
C ILE A 20 -15.82 -4.86 4.35
N ARG A 21 -16.55 -3.78 4.07
CA ARG A 21 -18.01 -3.77 4.00
C ARG A 21 -18.58 -4.59 2.84
N ALA A 22 -17.82 -4.71 1.75
CA ALA A 22 -18.11 -5.60 0.63
C ALA A 22 -17.78 -7.08 0.93
N GLY A 23 -17.26 -7.41 2.13
CA GLY A 23 -16.92 -8.77 2.54
C GLY A 23 -15.68 -9.35 1.83
N LEU A 24 -14.82 -8.50 1.27
CA LEU A 24 -13.69 -8.91 0.43
C LEU A 24 -12.42 -9.18 1.24
N THR A 25 -12.31 -8.63 2.45
CA THR A 25 -11.14 -8.76 3.30
C THR A 25 -11.51 -8.80 4.78
N ASN A 26 -10.60 -9.32 5.61
CA ASN A 26 -10.76 -9.30 7.07
C ASN A 26 -10.27 -7.98 7.67
N CYS A 27 -9.30 -7.34 7.01
CA CYS A 27 -8.76 -6.05 7.40
C CYS A 27 -8.18 -5.31 6.20
N VAL A 28 -7.94 -4.01 6.38
CA VAL A 28 -7.19 -3.17 5.47
C VAL A 28 -6.04 -2.50 6.21
N LEU A 29 -5.07 -2.01 5.43
CA LEU A 29 -3.87 -1.36 5.92
C LEU A 29 -3.77 0.02 5.28
N PRO A 30 -4.55 1.01 5.76
CA PRO A 30 -4.51 2.36 5.22
C PRO A 30 -3.11 2.97 5.44
N GLN A 31 -2.66 3.76 4.47
CA GLN A 31 -1.43 4.54 4.60
C GLN A 31 -1.67 5.71 5.56
N GLN A 32 -0.71 5.98 6.45
CA GLN A 32 -0.65 7.16 7.30
C GLN A 32 -1.99 7.50 7.99
N LEU A 33 -2.57 6.53 8.70
CA LEU A 33 -3.81 6.76 9.45
C LEU A 33 -3.62 7.81 10.57
N TYR A 34 -2.46 7.77 11.23
CA TYR A 34 -2.08 8.67 12.30
C TYR A 34 -0.58 8.95 12.25
N GLU A 35 -0.19 10.19 12.50
CA GLU A 35 1.21 10.52 12.80
C GLU A 35 1.59 9.90 14.14
N SER A 36 2.44 8.87 14.10
CA SER A 36 2.85 8.20 15.32
C SER A 36 4.00 8.96 15.98
N LYS A 37 3.70 9.70 17.05
CA LYS A 37 4.73 10.28 17.94
C LYS A 37 5.65 9.21 18.55
N PHE A 38 5.22 7.94 18.52
CA PHE A 38 5.96 6.77 19.01
C PHE A 38 7.01 6.25 18.03
N GLN A 39 7.13 6.83 16.83
CA GLN A 39 8.12 6.43 15.84
C GLN A 39 9.56 6.59 16.38
N ILE A 40 9.82 7.64 17.17
CA ILE A 40 11.11 7.89 17.82
C ILE A 40 11.37 6.83 18.90
N ASP A 41 10.38 6.57 19.76
CA ASP A 41 10.47 5.54 20.80
C ASP A 41 10.81 4.17 20.18
N LEU A 42 10.10 3.78 19.13
CA LEU A 42 10.33 2.50 18.44
C LEU A 42 11.71 2.43 17.78
N SER A 43 12.17 3.53 17.18
CA SER A 43 13.50 3.63 16.57
C SER A 43 14.62 3.49 17.61
N ASN A 44 14.48 4.14 18.76
CA ASN A 44 15.43 4.04 19.87
C ASN A 44 15.48 2.63 20.46
N LEU A 45 14.32 1.98 20.62
CA LEU A 45 14.24 0.60 21.12
C LEU A 45 14.95 -0.39 20.19
N VAL A 46 14.72 -0.25 18.89
CA VAL A 46 15.36 -1.09 17.88
C VAL A 46 16.87 -0.83 17.80
N SER A 47 17.29 0.43 17.90
CA SER A 47 18.71 0.79 17.98
C SER A 47 19.39 0.18 19.20
N ALA A 48 18.74 0.21 20.38
CA ALA A 48 19.27 -0.41 21.59
C ALA A 48 19.44 -1.93 21.45
N PHE A 49 18.49 -2.60 20.79
CA PHE A 49 18.61 -4.03 20.46
C PHE A 49 19.79 -4.30 19.51
N LEU A 50 19.94 -3.50 18.45
CA LEU A 50 21.03 -3.65 17.49
C LEU A 50 22.42 -3.45 18.10
N ASN A 51 22.51 -2.62 19.14
CA ASN A 51 23.73 -2.38 19.90
C ASN A 51 23.94 -3.38 21.05
N GLY A 52 23.11 -4.43 21.16
CA GLY A 52 23.23 -5.45 22.21
C GLY A 52 22.85 -5.00 23.62
N LEU A 53 22.24 -3.81 23.77
CA LEU A 53 21.81 -3.27 25.07
C LEU A 53 20.49 -3.90 25.56
N VAL A 54 19.76 -4.53 24.65
CA VAL A 54 18.44 -5.13 24.87
C VAL A 54 18.40 -6.45 24.11
N ASP A 55 17.96 -7.53 24.76
CA ASP A 55 17.73 -8.81 24.10
C ASP A 55 16.37 -8.85 23.36
N ALA A 56 16.13 -9.92 22.60
CA ALA A 56 14.92 -10.05 21.79
C ALA A 56 13.63 -10.13 22.63
N GLU A 57 13.66 -10.70 23.84
CA GLU A 57 12.47 -10.85 24.68
C GLU A 57 12.07 -9.51 25.30
N LYS A 58 13.06 -8.76 25.80
CA LYS A 58 12.88 -7.41 26.31
C LYS A 58 12.46 -6.44 25.20
N LEU A 59 12.97 -6.61 23.98
CA LEU A 59 12.50 -5.87 22.81
C LEU A 59 11.02 -6.17 22.53
N GLU A 60 10.63 -7.44 22.45
CA GLU A 60 9.24 -7.85 22.19
C GLU A 60 8.26 -7.29 23.24
N ARG A 61 8.64 -7.35 24.52
CA ARG A 61 7.85 -6.79 25.62
C ARG A 61 7.68 -5.27 25.48
N ARG A 62 8.76 -4.53 25.24
CA ARG A 62 8.71 -3.07 25.07
C ARG A 62 7.93 -2.64 23.83
N ILE A 63 7.99 -3.41 22.75
CA ILE A 63 7.13 -3.17 21.59
C ILE A 63 5.65 -3.32 21.96
N SER A 64 5.31 -4.36 22.73
CA SER A 64 3.92 -4.57 23.19
C SER A 64 3.45 -3.42 24.10
N GLU A 65 4.34 -2.86 24.93
CA GLU A 65 4.06 -1.66 25.74
C GLU A 65 3.77 -0.45 24.85
N VAL A 66 4.55 -0.22 23.78
CA VAL A 66 4.31 0.84 22.80
C VAL A 66 2.98 0.66 22.07
N GLU A 67 2.68 -0.55 21.59
CA GLU A 67 1.39 -0.87 20.94
C GLU A 67 0.20 -0.60 21.87
N ASN A 68 0.31 -0.93 23.16
CA ASN A 68 -0.72 -0.66 24.15
C ASN A 68 -0.89 0.86 24.39
N ARG A 69 0.21 1.61 24.52
CA ARG A 69 0.15 3.08 24.64
C ARG A 69 -0.56 3.71 23.45
N ILE A 70 -0.22 3.29 22.23
CA ILE A 70 -0.90 3.74 21.01
C ILE A 70 -2.39 3.39 21.07
N LYS A 71 -2.74 2.15 21.47
CA LYS A 71 -4.14 1.71 21.57
C LYS A 71 -4.95 2.56 22.54
N GLU A 72 -4.36 2.99 23.66
CA GLU A 72 -4.99 3.87 24.63
C GLU A 72 -5.19 5.29 24.06
N GLU A 73 -4.18 5.87 23.40
CA GLU A 73 -4.33 7.17 22.75
C GLU A 73 -5.41 7.18 21.66
N LEU A 74 -5.54 6.07 20.92
CA LEU A 74 -6.58 5.95 19.90
C LEU A 74 -8.00 6.01 20.49
N LYS A 75 -8.22 5.76 21.79
CA LYS A 75 -9.56 5.77 22.39
C LYS A 75 -10.24 7.14 22.35
N SER A 76 -9.47 8.22 22.41
CA SER A 76 -9.98 9.60 22.35
C SER A 76 -9.90 10.21 20.95
N ASN A 77 -9.73 9.37 19.91
CA ASN A 77 -9.54 9.84 18.55
C ASN A 77 -10.85 9.83 17.76
N GLU A 78 -11.18 10.97 17.13
CA GLU A 78 -12.41 11.15 16.34
C GLU A 78 -12.58 10.09 15.24
N ILE A 79 -11.52 9.74 14.52
CA ILE A 79 -11.59 8.70 13.48
C ILE A 79 -11.97 7.36 14.11
N ARG A 80 -11.42 7.00 15.27
CA ARG A 80 -11.78 5.75 15.95
C ARG A 80 -13.23 5.75 16.40
N GLU A 81 -13.72 6.85 16.96
CA GLU A 81 -15.12 6.98 17.37
C GLU A 81 -16.06 6.72 16.18
N ILE A 82 -15.79 7.34 15.03
CA ILE A 82 -16.56 7.14 13.80
C ILE A 82 -16.46 5.69 13.31
N LEU A 83 -15.30 5.04 13.40
CA LEU A 83 -15.13 3.65 12.98
C LEU A 83 -15.86 2.68 13.91
N ASN A 84 -15.87 2.93 15.22
CA ASN A 84 -16.60 2.10 16.17
C ASN A 84 -18.10 2.09 15.88
N GLU A 85 -18.67 3.22 15.45
CA GLU A 85 -20.07 3.29 15.00
C GLU A 85 -20.36 2.43 13.75
N LEU A 86 -19.33 2.01 13.01
CA LEU A 86 -19.42 1.16 11.82
C LEU A 86 -19.06 -0.32 12.10
N ASP A 87 -18.95 -0.71 13.37
CA ASP A 87 -18.45 -2.03 13.82
C ASP A 87 -17.02 -2.32 13.32
N ILE A 88 -16.20 -1.27 13.20
CA ILE A 88 -14.82 -1.33 12.74
C ILE A 88 -13.90 -0.85 13.86
N ASP A 89 -12.81 -1.56 14.11
CA ASP A 89 -11.79 -1.17 15.10
C ASP A 89 -10.41 -1.08 14.45
N ILE A 90 -9.49 -0.47 15.18
CA ILE A 90 -8.10 -0.24 14.76
C ILE A 90 -7.17 -0.99 15.71
N LEU A 91 -6.29 -1.80 15.12
CA LEU A 91 -5.24 -2.52 15.84
C LEU A 91 -3.86 -1.97 15.42
N PRO A 92 -3.18 -1.19 16.28
CA PRO A 92 -1.80 -0.82 16.03
C PRO A 92 -0.89 -2.05 16.09
N PHE A 93 0.11 -2.08 15.23
CA PHE A 93 1.13 -3.11 15.18
C PHE A 93 2.48 -2.50 14.79
N CYS A 94 3.47 -2.64 15.67
CA CYS A 94 4.82 -2.15 15.45
C CYS A 94 5.62 -3.19 14.66
N VAL A 95 5.83 -2.91 13.38
CA VAL A 95 6.72 -3.69 12.51
C VAL A 95 8.16 -3.33 12.86
N VAL A 96 9.04 -4.32 12.92
CA VAL A 96 10.48 -4.13 13.18
C VAL A 96 11.38 -4.64 12.08
N VAL A 97 10.86 -5.56 11.26
CA VAL A 97 11.58 -6.10 10.10
C VAL A 97 11.02 -5.48 8.85
N ASN A 98 11.87 -4.88 8.01
CA ASN A 98 11.42 -4.36 6.73
C ASN A 98 10.87 -5.51 5.85
N ARG A 99 9.59 -5.39 5.51
CA ARG A 99 8.84 -6.35 4.69
C ARG A 99 9.03 -6.09 3.19
N ILE A 100 9.60 -4.93 2.83
CA ILE A 100 10.05 -4.62 1.47
C ILE A 100 11.31 -5.45 1.18
N LEU A 101 11.12 -6.51 0.40
CA LEU A 101 12.17 -7.39 -0.13
C LEU A 101 13.00 -6.67 -1.23
N SER A 102 13.65 -5.55 -0.90
CA SER A 102 14.43 -4.74 -1.86
C SER A 102 15.96 -4.94 -1.75
N SER A 103 16.46 -5.51 -0.67
CA SER A 103 17.91 -5.73 -0.48
C SER A 103 18.22 -7.04 0.22
N LYS A 104 19.47 -7.51 0.02
CA LYS A 104 20.05 -8.70 0.68
C LYS A 104 20.33 -8.46 2.17
N HIS A 105 20.71 -7.24 2.53
CA HIS A 105 20.86 -6.83 3.92
C HIS A 105 19.48 -6.75 4.58
N LEU A 106 19.34 -7.21 5.83
CA LEU A 106 18.10 -7.06 6.58
C LEU A 106 17.95 -5.58 6.94
N PRO A 107 17.06 -4.81 6.28
CA PRO A 107 16.79 -3.47 6.76
C PRO A 107 15.89 -3.66 7.98
N ILE A 108 16.42 -3.38 9.16
CA ILE A 108 15.57 -3.22 10.33
C ILE A 108 15.02 -1.81 10.21
N PHE A 109 13.72 -1.71 9.93
CA PHE A 109 13.02 -0.44 9.70
C PHE A 109 11.77 -0.45 10.58
N PRO A 110 11.88 0.06 11.82
CA PRO A 110 10.75 0.12 12.71
C PRO A 110 9.67 1.03 12.13
N GLU A 111 8.41 0.61 12.14
CA GLU A 111 7.29 1.45 11.77
C GLU A 111 6.02 1.02 12.52
N VAL A 112 5.13 1.98 12.77
CA VAL A 112 3.79 1.68 13.29
C VAL A 112 2.82 1.53 12.12
N GLN A 113 2.19 0.37 12.04
CA GLN A 113 1.14 0.05 11.09
C GLN A 113 -0.21 -0.05 11.80
N TYR A 114 -1.27 0.40 11.15
CA TYR A 114 -2.63 0.37 11.70
C TYR A 114 -3.49 -0.58 10.88
N TYR A 115 -3.82 -1.74 11.44
CA TYR A 115 -4.76 -2.67 10.81
C TYR A 115 -6.18 -2.25 11.17
N VAL A 116 -6.96 -1.88 10.17
CA VAL A 116 -8.38 -1.53 10.32
C VAL A 116 -9.21 -2.75 9.96
N TYR A 117 -10.13 -3.17 10.83
CA TYR A 117 -10.82 -4.45 10.69
C TYR A 117 -12.24 -4.40 11.22
N GLU A 118 -13.11 -5.24 10.67
CA GLU A 118 -14.45 -5.46 11.24
C GLU A 118 -14.30 -6.19 12.58
N MET A 119 -14.96 -5.70 13.64
CA MET A 119 -14.83 -6.23 15.00
C MET A 119 -15.07 -7.76 15.07
N SER A 120 -15.99 -8.28 14.26
CA SER A 120 -16.26 -9.73 14.14
C SER A 120 -15.02 -10.56 13.72
N LYS A 121 -14.01 -9.93 13.11
CA LYS A 121 -12.78 -10.54 12.61
C LYS A 121 -11.58 -10.37 13.54
N GLU A 122 -11.73 -9.72 14.69
CA GLU A 122 -10.63 -9.41 15.62
C GLU A 122 -9.72 -10.62 15.88
N ASN A 123 -10.33 -11.74 16.27
CA ASN A 123 -9.61 -12.97 16.58
C ASN A 123 -8.77 -13.48 15.42
N LYS A 124 -9.26 -13.33 14.17
CA LYS A 124 -8.54 -13.77 12.97
C LYS A 124 -7.35 -12.85 12.70
N VAL A 125 -7.54 -11.54 12.81
CA VAL A 125 -6.48 -10.53 12.63
C VAL A 125 -5.39 -10.71 13.69
N ARG A 126 -5.75 -10.76 14.98
CA ARG A 126 -4.81 -10.98 16.08
C ARG A 126 -4.00 -12.27 15.93
N ARG A 127 -4.63 -13.37 15.51
CA ARG A 127 -3.92 -14.64 15.25
C ARG A 127 -2.91 -14.50 14.12
N GLY A 128 -3.26 -13.78 13.05
CA GLY A 128 -2.34 -13.48 11.95
C GLY A 128 -1.14 -12.65 12.42
N LEU A 129 -1.39 -11.55 13.12
CA LEU A 129 -0.34 -10.65 13.62
C LEU A 129 0.56 -11.33 14.67
N LYS A 130 0.01 -12.19 15.54
CA LYS A 130 0.82 -13.00 16.47
C LYS A 130 1.78 -13.95 15.73
N LYS A 131 1.34 -14.54 14.61
CA LYS A 131 2.23 -15.36 13.77
C LYS A 131 3.30 -14.50 13.10
N THR A 132 2.95 -13.30 12.64
CA THR A 132 3.90 -12.32 12.09
C THR A 132 4.96 -11.93 13.12
N ARG A 133 4.58 -11.51 14.33
CA ARG A 133 5.50 -11.19 15.44
C ARG A 133 6.49 -12.32 15.72
N LYS A 134 6.00 -13.56 15.83
CA LYS A 134 6.87 -14.75 16.03
C LYS A 134 7.90 -14.92 14.92
N LEU A 135 7.54 -14.65 13.67
CA LEU A 135 8.46 -14.71 12.54
C LEU A 135 9.46 -13.55 12.56
N GLU A 136 9.04 -12.33 12.93
CA GLU A 136 9.93 -11.19 13.11
C GLU A 136 10.99 -11.46 14.19
N MET A 137 10.59 -12.01 15.33
CA MET A 137 11.54 -12.35 16.40
C MET A 137 12.54 -13.43 15.97
N LYS A 138 12.12 -14.42 15.20
CA LYS A 138 13.04 -15.40 14.58
C LYS A 138 14.05 -14.72 13.67
N ILE A 139 13.60 -13.77 12.84
CA ILE A 139 14.49 -13.03 11.93
C ILE A 139 15.52 -12.21 12.73
N LEU A 140 15.09 -11.53 13.79
CA LEU A 140 15.99 -10.75 14.66
C LEU A 140 17.01 -11.61 15.40
N ARG A 141 16.67 -12.87 15.69
CA ARG A 141 17.61 -13.87 16.25
C ARG A 141 18.52 -14.54 15.20
N GLY A 142 18.47 -14.09 13.95
CA GLY A 142 19.29 -14.61 12.85
C GLY A 142 18.72 -15.85 12.16
N GLU A 143 17.51 -16.31 12.50
CA GLU A 143 16.93 -17.50 11.88
C GLU A 143 16.31 -17.21 10.50
N ASN A 144 16.81 -17.87 9.45
CA ASN A 144 16.15 -18.07 8.15
C ASN A 144 15.43 -16.82 7.60
N SER A 145 16.13 -15.67 7.59
CA SER A 145 15.55 -14.34 7.37
C SER A 145 14.64 -14.26 6.14
N LEU A 146 15.14 -14.65 4.96
CA LEU A 146 14.37 -14.59 3.72
C LEU A 146 13.09 -15.46 3.77
N LYS A 147 13.20 -16.71 4.23
CA LYS A 147 12.06 -17.63 4.34
C LYS A 147 11.00 -17.08 5.28
N ASN A 148 11.40 -16.52 6.41
CA ASN A 148 10.48 -15.95 7.38
C ASN A 148 9.82 -14.67 6.85
N ARG A 149 10.55 -13.77 6.17
CA ARG A 149 9.99 -12.60 5.49
C ARG A 149 8.93 -12.98 4.44
N MET A 150 9.22 -14.00 3.62
CA MET A 150 8.25 -14.51 2.65
C MET A 150 6.98 -15.07 3.32
N ARG A 151 7.11 -15.73 4.48
CA ARG A 151 5.95 -16.22 5.26
C ARG A 151 5.12 -15.07 5.85
N ILE A 152 5.77 -14.01 6.33
CA ILE A 152 5.09 -12.79 6.80
C ILE A 152 4.22 -12.21 5.68
N ILE A 153 4.79 -11.99 4.49
CA ILE A 153 4.07 -11.45 3.33
C ILE A 153 2.88 -12.34 2.94
N LYS A 154 3.01 -13.68 3.02
CA LYS A 154 1.85 -14.58 2.78
C LYS A 154 0.74 -14.41 3.81
N ILE A 155 1.09 -14.24 5.09
CA ILE A 155 0.11 -14.02 6.16
C ILE A 155 -0.61 -12.68 5.91
N GLU A 156 0.14 -11.62 5.63
CA GLU A 156 -0.42 -10.29 5.35
C GLU A 156 -1.31 -10.29 4.12
N GLY A 157 -0.86 -10.86 3.00
CA GLY A 157 -1.68 -10.95 1.79
C GLY A 157 -3.00 -11.68 2.04
N GLY A 158 -3.00 -12.73 2.88
CA GLY A 158 -4.22 -13.43 3.28
C GLY A 158 -5.13 -12.63 4.24
N LEU A 159 -4.54 -11.85 5.15
CA LEU A 159 -5.29 -10.95 6.03
C LEU A 159 -5.99 -9.84 5.24
N LEU A 160 -5.26 -9.25 4.30
CA LEU A 160 -5.68 -8.14 3.42
C LEU A 160 -6.53 -8.59 2.22
N GLY A 161 -6.88 -9.88 2.11
CA GLY A 161 -7.77 -10.38 1.06
C GLY A 161 -7.18 -10.33 -0.35
N TYR A 162 -5.85 -10.33 -0.49
CA TYR A 162 -5.20 -10.30 -1.79
C TYR A 162 -5.30 -11.67 -2.51
N PRO A 163 -5.51 -11.70 -3.84
CA PRO A 163 -5.56 -12.96 -4.58
C PRO A 163 -4.29 -13.78 -4.40
N LYS A 164 -4.43 -15.07 -4.12
CA LYS A 164 -3.29 -16.00 -3.95
C LYS A 164 -2.30 -15.95 -5.11
N CYS A 165 -2.78 -15.86 -6.35
CA CYS A 165 -1.92 -15.75 -7.54
C CYS A 165 -1.05 -14.48 -7.52
N CYS A 166 -1.59 -13.35 -7.07
CA CYS A 166 -0.84 -12.10 -6.96
C CYS A 166 0.18 -12.17 -5.82
N VAL A 167 -0.18 -12.75 -4.68
CA VAL A 167 0.75 -12.94 -3.55
C VAL A 167 1.90 -13.88 -3.93
N ASP A 168 1.61 -14.99 -4.58
CA ASP A 168 2.64 -15.95 -5.00
C ASP A 168 3.56 -15.36 -6.09
N GLU A 169 3.01 -14.60 -7.04
CA GLU A 169 3.81 -13.90 -8.06
C GLU A 169 4.67 -12.78 -7.47
N PHE A 170 4.11 -11.96 -6.57
CA PHE A 170 4.85 -10.94 -5.84
C PHE A 170 6.08 -11.54 -5.15
N LEU A 171 5.89 -12.66 -4.45
CA LEU A 171 6.98 -13.37 -3.78
C LEU A 171 7.99 -13.96 -4.75
N ARG A 172 7.54 -14.48 -5.90
CA ARG A 172 8.42 -15.00 -6.95
C ARG A 172 9.33 -13.88 -7.49
N LEU A 173 8.76 -12.73 -7.83
CA LEU A 173 9.49 -11.58 -8.36
C LEU A 173 10.45 -10.99 -7.32
N LYS A 174 10.00 -10.78 -6.08
CA LYS A 174 10.89 -10.31 -5.00
C LYS A 174 12.05 -11.27 -4.73
N LYS A 175 11.81 -12.58 -4.73
CA LYS A 175 12.88 -13.58 -4.58
C LYS A 175 13.88 -13.49 -5.73
N LYS A 176 13.41 -13.38 -6.99
CA LYS A 176 14.29 -13.19 -8.15
C LYS A 176 15.08 -11.88 -8.03
N ALA A 177 14.45 -10.77 -7.66
CA ALA A 177 15.10 -9.47 -7.48
C ALA A 177 16.25 -9.54 -6.47
N ILE A 178 16.05 -10.20 -5.32
CA ILE A 178 17.09 -10.39 -4.30
C ILE A 178 18.25 -11.25 -4.80
N LEU A 179 17.95 -12.34 -5.52
CA LEU A 179 18.97 -13.31 -5.91
C LEU A 179 19.79 -12.86 -7.12
N SER A 180 19.15 -12.21 -8.09
CA SER A 180 19.75 -11.93 -9.41
C SER A 180 19.59 -10.48 -9.87
N GLY A 181 19.22 -9.54 -8.99
CA GLY A 181 19.05 -8.12 -9.36
C GLY A 181 17.89 -7.85 -10.33
N ASN A 182 16.99 -8.82 -10.48
CA ASN A 182 15.93 -8.86 -11.49
C ASN A 182 14.73 -7.91 -11.21
N PHE A 183 13.79 -7.92 -12.15
CA PHE A 183 12.50 -7.22 -12.10
C PHE A 183 11.77 -7.37 -10.76
N THR A 184 11.35 -6.24 -10.18
CA THR A 184 10.50 -6.23 -8.99
C THR A 184 9.02 -6.15 -9.39
N PRO A 185 8.07 -6.51 -8.51
CA PRO A 185 6.64 -6.33 -8.77
C PRO A 185 6.27 -4.90 -9.19
N GLU A 186 6.87 -3.90 -8.54
CA GLU A 186 6.67 -2.49 -8.86
C GLU A 186 7.07 -2.19 -10.31
N LYS A 187 8.26 -2.65 -10.73
CA LYS A 187 8.74 -2.50 -12.11
C LYS A 187 7.82 -3.18 -13.12
N ASN A 188 7.24 -4.34 -12.76
CA ASN A 188 6.27 -5.09 -13.58
C ASN A 188 5.05 -4.27 -13.91
N ILE A 189 4.41 -3.72 -12.89
CA ILE A 189 3.21 -2.90 -13.07
C ILE A 189 3.52 -1.64 -13.88
N ILE A 190 4.64 -0.95 -13.59
CA ILE A 190 5.04 0.23 -14.36
C ILE A 190 5.16 -0.14 -15.84
N VAL A 191 5.91 -1.19 -16.16
CA VAL A 191 6.12 -1.59 -17.55
C VAL A 191 4.84 -2.02 -18.26
N GLU A 192 3.96 -2.78 -17.61
CA GLU A 192 2.65 -3.13 -18.19
C GLU A 192 1.80 -1.89 -18.49
N LEU A 193 1.83 -0.87 -17.62
CA LEU A 193 1.14 0.40 -17.86
C LEU A 193 1.74 1.22 -19.00
N LEU A 194 3.07 1.17 -19.17
CA LEU A 194 3.75 1.79 -20.31
C LEU A 194 3.39 1.09 -21.62
N ASP A 195 3.28 -0.24 -21.61
CA ASP A 195 2.97 -1.06 -22.81
C ASP A 195 1.59 -0.78 -23.38
N ILE A 196 0.62 -0.47 -22.53
CA ILE A 196 -0.74 -0.10 -22.96
C ILE A 196 -0.88 1.42 -23.21
N GLU A 197 0.22 2.16 -23.16
CA GLU A 197 0.30 3.61 -23.35
C GLU A 197 -0.75 4.38 -22.55
N VAL A 198 -0.89 4.07 -21.25
CA VAL A 198 -1.98 4.63 -20.42
C VAL A 198 -2.02 6.16 -20.42
N TYR A 199 -0.90 6.85 -20.67
CA TYR A 199 -0.83 8.31 -20.84
C TYR A 199 -1.71 8.84 -21.97
N ASN A 200 -1.78 8.13 -23.09
CA ASN A 200 -2.65 8.49 -24.23
C ASN A 200 -4.14 8.42 -23.86
N LYS A 201 -4.46 7.74 -22.76
CA LYS A 201 -5.81 7.58 -22.22
C LYS A 201 -6.11 8.54 -21.08
N LEU A 202 -5.11 9.13 -20.39
CA LEU A 202 -5.32 10.02 -19.23
C LEU A 202 -6.32 11.16 -19.52
N PRO A 203 -6.23 11.92 -20.63
CA PRO A 203 -7.19 12.98 -20.93
C PRO A 203 -8.62 12.45 -21.14
N LYS A 204 -8.76 11.26 -21.73
CA LYS A 204 -10.07 10.60 -21.96
C LYS A 204 -10.71 10.08 -20.68
N ILE A 205 -9.87 9.69 -19.71
CA ILE A 205 -10.33 9.21 -18.41
C ILE A 205 -10.87 10.38 -17.58
N PHE A 206 -10.23 11.55 -17.63
CA PHE A 206 -10.74 12.76 -16.99
C PHE A 206 -12.02 13.31 -17.63
N SER A 207 -12.24 13.05 -18.93
CA SER A 207 -13.46 13.47 -19.64
C SER A 207 -14.60 12.44 -19.61
N ASN A 208 -14.55 11.45 -18.70
CA ASN A 208 -15.56 10.41 -18.50
C ASN A 208 -15.81 9.47 -19.71
N LEU A 209 -14.93 9.44 -20.72
CA LEU A 209 -15.22 8.76 -21.99
C LEU A 209 -14.92 7.25 -22.02
N SER A 210 -14.08 6.71 -21.13
CA SER A 210 -13.93 5.25 -20.96
C SER A 210 -13.16 4.86 -19.69
N PHE A 211 -13.82 4.16 -18.78
CA PHE A 211 -13.16 3.50 -17.63
C PHE A 211 -12.89 2.04 -17.98
N GLU A 212 -11.61 1.68 -18.13
CA GLU A 212 -11.22 0.33 -18.56
C GLU A 212 -11.11 -0.66 -17.40
N ASP A 213 -11.26 -1.96 -17.70
CA ASP A 213 -11.29 -3.00 -16.66
C ASP A 213 -9.99 -3.13 -15.86
N PHE A 214 -8.84 -2.84 -16.48
CA PHE A 214 -7.54 -2.98 -15.83
C PHE A 214 -7.35 -2.02 -14.65
N PHE A 215 -8.10 -0.89 -14.59
CA PHE A 215 -8.09 0.02 -13.45
C PHE A 215 -8.47 -0.68 -12.14
N TYR A 216 -9.44 -1.60 -12.20
CA TYR A 216 -9.90 -2.35 -11.03
C TYR A 216 -8.83 -3.32 -10.48
N SER A 217 -7.80 -3.65 -11.25
CA SER A 217 -6.69 -4.50 -10.75
C SER A 217 -5.84 -3.79 -9.68
N LEU A 218 -5.85 -2.45 -9.68
CA LEU A 218 -5.12 -1.59 -8.75
C LEU A 218 -6.08 -0.98 -7.72
N PHE A 219 -6.91 -1.81 -7.10
CA PHE A 219 -7.95 -1.39 -6.15
C PHE A 219 -7.44 -0.78 -4.83
N THR A 220 -6.14 -0.91 -4.53
CA THR A 220 -5.48 -0.28 -3.38
C THR A 220 -4.02 0.05 -3.73
N SER A 221 -3.46 1.08 -3.11
CA SER A 221 -2.09 1.55 -3.37
C SER A 221 -1.01 0.61 -2.84
N ASN A 222 -1.34 -0.24 -1.85
CA ASN A 222 -0.43 -1.20 -1.22
C ASN A 222 -0.52 -2.62 -1.84
N PHE A 223 -0.93 -2.73 -3.10
CA PHE A 223 -1.12 -4.00 -3.79
C PHE A 223 -0.50 -4.00 -5.19
N TYR A 224 0.13 -5.12 -5.54
CA TYR A 224 0.72 -5.36 -6.85
C TYR A 224 0.08 -6.61 -7.45
N PRO A 225 -0.81 -6.50 -8.44
CA PRO A 225 -1.39 -7.67 -9.07
C PRO A 225 -0.31 -8.44 -9.85
N CYS A 226 -0.54 -9.73 -10.14
CA CYS A 226 0.39 -10.50 -10.99
C CYS A 226 0.44 -10.00 -12.45
N SER A 227 -0.55 -9.22 -12.85
CA SER A 227 -0.62 -8.42 -14.07
C SER A 227 -1.77 -7.42 -13.91
N ILE A 228 -1.73 -6.27 -14.59
CA ILE A 228 -2.84 -5.30 -14.62
C ILE A 228 -4.13 -5.91 -15.21
N GLU A 229 -4.03 -7.01 -15.95
CA GLU A 229 -5.16 -7.76 -16.50
C GLU A 229 -5.60 -8.93 -15.59
N CYS A 230 -5.08 -9.03 -14.37
CA CYS A 230 -5.39 -10.13 -13.47
C CYS A 230 -6.89 -10.18 -13.14
N LYS A 231 -7.61 -11.14 -13.75
CA LYS A 231 -9.06 -11.33 -13.59
C LYS A 231 -9.52 -11.38 -12.13
N LYS A 232 -8.74 -11.99 -11.24
CA LYS A 232 -9.07 -12.06 -9.80
C LYS A 232 -8.93 -10.71 -9.10
N ALA A 233 -7.92 -9.92 -9.45
CA ALA A 233 -7.75 -8.57 -8.92
C ALA A 233 -8.84 -7.63 -9.45
N ILE A 234 -9.10 -7.67 -10.76
CA ILE A 234 -10.18 -6.91 -11.40
C ILE A 234 -11.53 -7.24 -10.75
N LYS A 235 -11.82 -8.52 -10.50
CA LYS A 235 -13.05 -8.93 -9.82
C LYS A 235 -13.19 -8.29 -8.44
N ILE A 236 -12.14 -8.28 -7.63
CA ILE A 236 -12.17 -7.61 -6.31
C ILE A 236 -12.47 -6.12 -6.50
N GLY A 237 -11.77 -5.45 -7.41
CA GLY A 237 -11.99 -4.03 -7.65
C GLY A 237 -13.41 -3.71 -8.13
N LYS A 238 -14.00 -4.55 -8.99
CA LYS A 238 -15.41 -4.42 -9.42
C LYS A 238 -16.38 -4.64 -8.28
N MET A 239 -16.16 -5.66 -7.43
CA MET A 239 -17.03 -5.91 -6.27
C MET A 239 -17.05 -4.74 -5.27
N CYS A 240 -15.96 -3.98 -5.14
CA CYS A 240 -15.97 -2.73 -4.38
C CYS A 240 -16.88 -1.67 -5.02
N GLU A 241 -16.83 -1.53 -6.34
CA GLU A 241 -17.70 -0.61 -7.08
C GLU A 241 -19.17 -1.05 -6.99
N ASP A 242 -19.46 -2.34 -7.14
CA ASP A 242 -20.80 -2.92 -7.02
C ASP A 242 -21.40 -2.63 -5.63
N TYR A 243 -20.59 -2.73 -4.57
CA TYR A 243 -21.03 -2.33 -3.22
C TYR A 243 -21.41 -0.85 -3.14
N LEU A 244 -20.68 0.01 -3.86
CA LEU A 244 -20.90 1.46 -3.90
C LEU A 244 -22.06 1.88 -4.81
N GLU A 245 -22.72 0.97 -5.54
CA GLU A 245 -23.93 1.32 -6.30
C GLU A 245 -25.07 1.82 -5.42
N LYS A 246 -25.07 1.42 -4.14
CA LYS A 246 -25.99 1.91 -3.12
C LYS A 246 -25.68 3.35 -2.68
N TYR A 247 -24.52 3.88 -3.05
CA TYR A 247 -24.01 5.21 -2.69
C TYR A 247 -23.37 5.90 -3.91
N PRO A 248 -24.17 6.34 -4.90
CA PRO A 248 -23.68 6.80 -6.20
C PRO A 248 -22.60 7.88 -6.14
N GLU A 249 -22.67 8.78 -5.16
CA GLU A 249 -21.67 9.82 -4.92
C GLU A 249 -20.28 9.23 -4.64
N TYR A 250 -20.18 8.09 -3.98
CA TYR A 250 -18.89 7.46 -3.66
C TYR A 250 -18.37 6.55 -4.76
N LYS A 251 -19.24 6.08 -5.68
CA LYS A 251 -18.82 5.32 -6.86
C LYS A 251 -17.85 6.13 -7.72
N LYS A 252 -18.13 7.42 -7.92
CA LYS A 252 -17.22 8.35 -8.61
C LYS A 252 -15.89 8.50 -7.86
N ALA A 253 -15.93 8.72 -6.55
CA ALA A 253 -14.73 8.82 -5.72
C ALA A 253 -13.84 7.57 -5.82
N TYR A 254 -14.45 6.39 -5.86
CA TYR A 254 -13.72 5.13 -6.03
C TYR A 254 -13.01 5.04 -7.38
N ARG A 255 -13.67 5.39 -8.49
CA ARG A 255 -13.02 5.46 -9.82
C ARG A 255 -11.86 6.45 -9.83
N CYS A 256 -12.02 7.61 -9.21
CA CYS A 256 -10.94 8.58 -9.05
C CYS A 256 -9.77 8.02 -8.25
N ARG A 257 -10.03 7.22 -7.20
CA ARG A 257 -8.98 6.52 -6.45
C ARG A 257 -8.25 5.48 -7.29
N LEU A 258 -8.97 4.69 -8.08
CA LEU A 258 -8.36 3.71 -8.99
C LEU A 258 -7.43 4.41 -9.98
N PHE A 259 -7.88 5.52 -10.56
CA PHE A 259 -7.05 6.36 -11.41
C PHE A 259 -5.82 6.90 -10.67
N PHE A 260 -6.00 7.41 -9.45
CA PHE A 260 -4.89 7.90 -8.62
C PHE A 260 -3.84 6.80 -8.38
N ASN A 261 -4.26 5.57 -8.11
CA ASN A 261 -3.35 4.44 -7.94
C ASN A 261 -2.54 4.13 -9.20
N ILE A 262 -3.14 4.28 -10.39
CA ILE A 262 -2.41 4.17 -11.67
C ILE A 262 -1.41 5.31 -11.80
N PHE A 263 -1.88 6.55 -11.60
CA PHE A 263 -1.07 7.74 -11.72
C PHE A 263 0.15 7.70 -10.77
N TYR A 264 -0.02 7.15 -9.57
CA TYR A 264 1.07 6.86 -8.65
C TYR A 264 2.18 5.99 -9.26
N GLN A 265 1.83 4.91 -9.97
CA GLN A 265 2.80 4.04 -10.63
C GLN A 265 3.51 4.78 -11.78
N LEU A 266 2.76 5.56 -12.54
CA LEU A 266 3.29 6.37 -13.65
C LEU A 266 4.29 7.42 -13.17
N VAL A 267 3.97 8.15 -12.10
CA VAL A 267 4.88 9.11 -11.47
C VAL A 267 6.11 8.40 -10.90
N THR A 268 5.95 7.21 -10.33
CA THR A 268 7.07 6.38 -9.86
C THR A 268 8.01 5.95 -11.01
N GLY A 269 7.43 5.59 -12.16
CA GLY A 269 8.17 5.33 -13.40
C GLY A 269 8.94 6.58 -13.87
N TYR A 270 8.28 7.75 -13.87
CA TYR A 270 8.90 9.02 -14.25
C TYR A 270 10.05 9.44 -13.29
N LYS A 271 9.89 9.24 -11.98
CA LYS A 271 10.99 9.43 -11.01
C LYS A 271 12.18 8.53 -11.32
N SER A 272 11.91 7.27 -11.71
CA SER A 272 12.97 6.36 -12.18
C SER A 272 13.66 6.88 -13.44
N TYR A 273 12.90 7.38 -14.41
CA TYR A 273 13.43 8.01 -15.62
C TYR A 273 14.38 9.17 -15.32
N LEU A 274 13.98 10.10 -14.45
CA LEU A 274 14.81 11.26 -14.10
C LEU A 274 16.16 10.88 -13.51
N LEU A 275 16.22 9.77 -12.76
CA LEU A 275 17.47 9.23 -12.22
C LEU A 275 18.33 8.53 -13.28
N LEU A 276 17.69 7.92 -14.28
CA LEU A 276 18.36 7.09 -15.29
C LEU A 276 18.81 7.86 -16.53
N LYS A 277 18.13 8.94 -16.91
CA LYS A 277 18.38 9.64 -18.19
C LYS A 277 19.79 10.22 -18.34
N ASN A 278 20.46 10.49 -17.22
CA ASN A 278 21.83 11.02 -17.18
C ASN A 278 22.84 10.00 -16.64
N ALA A 279 22.42 8.76 -16.41
CA ALA A 279 23.30 7.74 -15.85
C ALA A 279 24.08 7.03 -16.97
N ASN A 280 25.41 7.14 -16.94
CA ASN A 280 26.33 6.40 -17.82
C ASN A 280 26.46 4.93 -17.39
N THR A 281 25.35 4.24 -17.16
CA THR A 281 25.32 2.85 -16.67
C THR A 281 24.62 1.94 -17.67
N GLU A 282 25.08 0.69 -17.77
CA GLU A 282 24.37 -0.35 -18.52
C GLU A 282 22.89 -0.40 -18.13
N HIS A 283 22.02 -0.12 -19.09
CA HIS A 283 20.60 -0.10 -18.85
C HIS A 283 20.06 -1.53 -18.77
N SER A 284 19.50 -1.89 -17.61
CA SER A 284 18.60 -3.04 -17.48
C SER A 284 17.43 -2.95 -18.48
N GLU A 285 16.76 -4.06 -18.77
CA GLU A 285 15.56 -4.07 -19.62
C GLU A 285 14.51 -3.03 -19.16
N TYR A 286 14.27 -2.94 -17.85
CA TYR A 286 13.44 -1.91 -17.24
C TYR A 286 13.94 -0.50 -17.56
N SER A 287 15.24 -0.24 -17.37
CA SER A 287 15.85 1.07 -17.58
C SER A 287 15.72 1.51 -19.04
N LYS A 288 15.97 0.61 -19.99
CA LYS A 288 15.79 0.89 -21.43
C LYS A 288 14.35 1.27 -21.72
N LYS A 289 13.40 0.50 -21.20
CA LYS A 289 11.97 0.70 -21.45
C LYS A 289 11.46 2.03 -20.89
N VAL A 290 11.80 2.32 -19.64
CA VAL A 290 11.47 3.59 -18.97
C VAL A 290 12.11 4.78 -19.72
N VAL A 291 13.40 4.71 -20.03
CA VAL A 291 14.09 5.81 -20.74
C VAL A 291 13.49 6.03 -22.13
N ASN A 292 13.30 4.97 -22.91
CA ASN A 292 12.72 5.08 -24.26
C ASN A 292 11.32 5.68 -24.22
N HIS A 293 10.46 5.21 -23.31
CA HIS A 293 9.08 5.68 -23.23
C HIS A 293 9.01 7.14 -22.76
N PHE A 294 9.77 7.50 -21.71
CA PHE A 294 9.67 8.83 -21.13
C PHE A 294 10.43 9.93 -21.88
N ASN A 295 11.43 9.57 -22.70
CA ASN A 295 12.11 10.53 -23.57
C ASN A 295 11.21 11.09 -24.68
N SER A 296 10.13 10.38 -25.04
CA SER A 296 9.16 10.81 -26.06
C SER A 296 7.86 11.34 -25.46
N LEU A 297 7.86 11.77 -24.19
CA LEU A 297 6.68 12.37 -23.59
C LEU A 297 6.28 13.66 -24.31
N LYS A 298 4.97 13.87 -24.42
CA LYS A 298 4.44 15.17 -24.80
C LYS A 298 4.67 16.18 -23.66
N PRO A 299 4.92 17.47 -23.96
CA PRO A 299 5.24 18.47 -22.94
C PRO A 299 4.18 18.62 -21.83
N ASP A 300 2.90 18.53 -22.18
CA ASP A 300 1.77 18.58 -21.25
C ASP A 300 1.78 17.43 -20.24
N VAL A 301 2.08 16.21 -20.70
CA VAL A 301 2.20 15.02 -19.84
C VAL A 301 3.42 15.14 -18.93
N GLU A 302 4.55 15.64 -19.46
CA GLU A 302 5.75 15.85 -18.66
C GLU A 302 5.52 16.87 -17.54
N GLU A 303 4.83 17.98 -17.82
CA GLU A 303 4.48 18.99 -16.82
C GLU A 303 3.68 18.39 -15.66
N ILE A 304 2.63 17.61 -15.98
CA ILE A 304 1.78 16.94 -14.99
C ILE A 304 2.59 15.98 -14.11
N LEU A 305 3.44 15.14 -14.72
CA LEU A 305 4.26 14.18 -13.98
C LEU A 305 5.32 14.88 -13.13
N SER A 306 5.91 15.96 -13.63
CA SER A 306 6.90 16.75 -12.90
C SER A 306 6.30 17.46 -11.69
N ALA A 307 5.07 17.99 -11.82
CA ALA A 307 4.33 18.61 -10.72
C ALA A 307 3.96 17.59 -9.63
N ALA A 308 3.55 16.38 -10.01
CA ALA A 308 3.08 15.35 -9.08
C ALA A 308 4.22 14.63 -8.32
N LYS A 309 5.45 14.62 -8.86
CA LYS A 309 6.53 13.72 -8.37
C LYS A 309 6.86 13.85 -6.88
N ASN A 310 6.66 15.03 -6.29
CA ASN A 310 7.02 15.28 -4.89
C ASN A 310 5.85 15.05 -3.91
N VAL A 311 4.63 14.95 -4.41
CA VAL A 311 3.41 14.90 -3.57
C VAL A 311 2.61 13.61 -3.75
N ILE A 312 2.91 12.79 -4.76
CA ILE A 312 2.09 11.61 -5.10
C ILE A 312 2.05 10.54 -3.99
N THR A 313 3.04 10.54 -3.08
CA THR A 313 3.12 9.64 -1.93
C THR A 313 2.41 10.19 -0.69
N ASP A 314 1.96 11.43 -0.73
CA ASP A 314 1.29 12.09 0.39
C ASP A 314 -0.20 11.70 0.42
N VAL A 315 -0.65 11.18 1.56
CA VAL A 315 -2.05 10.77 1.77
C VAL A 315 -2.97 11.99 1.79
N GLU A 316 -2.52 13.15 2.27
CA GLU A 316 -3.29 14.39 2.22
C GLU A 316 -3.53 14.82 0.77
N PHE A 317 -2.50 14.79 -0.06
CA PHE A 317 -2.62 15.04 -1.49
C PHE A 317 -3.63 14.08 -2.15
N GLY A 318 -3.53 12.78 -1.84
CA GLY A 318 -4.49 11.79 -2.35
C GLY A 318 -5.93 12.04 -1.90
N ASN A 319 -6.13 12.44 -0.65
CA ASN A 319 -7.45 12.80 -0.11
C ASN A 319 -8.03 14.04 -0.79
N GLU A 320 -7.24 15.09 -0.94
CA GLU A 320 -7.66 16.34 -1.61
C GLU A 320 -7.90 16.13 -3.09
N PHE A 321 -7.10 15.29 -3.76
CA PHE A 321 -7.35 14.89 -5.15
C PHE A 321 -8.73 14.27 -5.31
N ILE A 322 -9.08 13.28 -4.46
CA ILE A 322 -10.38 12.60 -4.51
C ILE A 322 -11.52 13.59 -4.24
N LYS A 323 -11.40 14.46 -3.23
CA LYS A 323 -12.43 15.48 -2.93
C LYS A 323 -12.63 16.44 -4.09
N LYS A 324 -11.56 16.93 -4.73
CA LYS A 324 -11.66 17.86 -5.87
C LYS A 324 -12.27 17.20 -7.11
N CYS A 325 -11.95 15.94 -7.38
CA CYS A 325 -12.60 15.19 -8.46
C CYS A 325 -14.11 15.01 -8.25
N MET A 326 -14.57 15.05 -6.99
CA MET A 326 -15.99 15.01 -6.67
C MET A 326 -16.72 16.34 -6.97
N ILE A 327 -16.04 17.48 -6.85
CA ILE A 327 -16.61 18.84 -7.03
C ILE A 327 -16.61 19.29 -8.51
N ASN A 328 -15.56 18.95 -9.27
CA ASN A 328 -15.26 19.56 -10.58
C ASN A 328 -15.70 18.74 -11.81
N LEU A 329 -16.65 17.83 -11.65
CA LEU A 329 -17.21 16.98 -12.71
C LEU A 329 -18.70 16.78 -12.41
#